data_AF-A0A957WXE6-F1
#
_entry.id   AF-A0A957WXE6-F1
#
_cell.length_a   1.000
_cell.length_b   1.000
_cell.length_c   1.000
_cell.angle_alpha   90.00
_cell.angle_beta   90.00
_cell.angle_gamma   90.00
#
_symmetry.space_group_name_H-M   'P 1'
#
loop_
_entity.id
_entity.type
_entity.pdbx_description
1 polymer ?
#
loop_
_entity_poly.entity_id
_entity_poly.type
_entity_poly.pdbx_seq_one_letter_code
_entity_poly.pdbx_strand_id
1 'polypeptide(L)'
;MAHLQARPLDLLVDGAHDLPPQHRTLRLAIQRSYALLKPDEQLLFRYLGVFAGGFDLAAAEAISNLQQPSDILLSLIGKSLVRAEALAEGTQRFSLLETIREFALEQLRAHDEVDILQHRHYAVYLQFFRTGDSHLRGAETTIWFARLSHDHDNLRAALQWTFNEKRYADAAWLLIAVYWFWHLQGNWYEKGRWLAQLIHHRQTLESDLRLAVLANVYSAARTWEEFLPLERYTVEMMQLLEMCSNKLLQAVAWFWLAFSSTDFAQAATAWEQAIESARSAAVAPKLGAEFCLLADYDFVLVTCLWDYAIALIERGQISQATPLVTECLEILQRRENRYEIADGIGTLGILALLQGNLEQAHRYFTEAVTLATAFNCQWMLGNWQPLLGIVTLYEGNVAEARQLLNDSWRLCVELKDRYCLSRV
;
A
#
# COMPACT_ATOMS: atom_id res chain seq x y z
N MET A 1 6.65 -29.86 19.38
CA MET A 1 5.25 -30.34 19.43
C MET A 1 4.44 -29.48 18.47
N ALA A 2 4.09 -30.06 17.33
CA ALA A 2 3.49 -29.39 16.18
C ALA A 2 1.96 -29.41 16.29
N HIS A 3 1.33 -28.23 16.20
CA HIS A 3 -0.11 -28.13 15.92
C HIS A 3 -0.29 -27.75 14.44
N LEU A 4 -0.63 -28.77 13.66
CA LEU A 4 -1.14 -28.67 12.29
C LEU A 4 -2.53 -28.02 12.33
N GLN A 5 -2.65 -26.81 11.80
CA GLN A 5 -3.93 -26.28 11.35
C GLN A 5 -4.30 -27.01 10.05
N ALA A 6 -5.27 -27.91 10.15
CA ALA A 6 -5.84 -28.61 9.03
C ALA A 6 -6.55 -27.61 8.10
N ARG A 7 -6.12 -27.56 6.83
CA ARG A 7 -6.91 -27.04 5.72
C ARG A 7 -8.15 -27.93 5.55
N PRO A 8 -9.37 -27.41 5.52
CA PRO A 8 -10.47 -28.12 4.89
C PRO A 8 -10.42 -27.85 3.37
N LEU A 9 -10.61 -28.90 2.56
CA LEU A 9 -10.97 -28.85 1.12
C LEU A 9 -9.87 -29.01 0.05
N ASP A 10 -8.83 -29.84 0.29
CA ASP A 10 -7.96 -30.35 -0.80
C ASP A 10 -8.35 -31.78 -1.28
N LEU A 11 -9.56 -32.26 -0.97
CA LEU A 11 -10.00 -33.63 -1.30
C LEU A 11 -11.46 -33.67 -1.77
N LEU A 12 -11.80 -33.13 -2.95
CA LEU A 12 -13.11 -33.40 -3.57
C LEU A 12 -13.03 -33.42 -5.10
N VAL A 13 -12.50 -34.51 -5.65
CA VAL A 13 -12.79 -34.93 -7.04
C VAL A 13 -13.92 -35.98 -7.07
N ASP A 14 -14.52 -36.34 -5.93
CA ASP A 14 -15.62 -37.33 -5.86
C ASP A 14 -16.74 -36.97 -4.85
N GLY A 15 -16.96 -35.68 -4.60
CA GLY A 15 -17.57 -35.15 -3.38
C GLY A 15 -19.09 -34.93 -3.32
N ALA A 16 -19.90 -35.39 -4.28
CA ALA A 16 -21.35 -35.17 -4.21
C ALA A 16 -22.03 -35.96 -3.07
N HIS A 17 -21.36 -36.99 -2.54
CA HIS A 17 -21.90 -37.91 -1.54
C HIS A 17 -21.44 -37.69 -0.09
N ASP A 18 -20.58 -36.70 0.19
CA ASP A 18 -20.02 -36.46 1.54
C ASP A 18 -20.44 -35.11 2.18
N LEU A 19 -21.33 -34.35 1.55
CA LEU A 19 -21.86 -33.12 2.14
C LEU A 19 -23.02 -33.41 3.13
N PRO A 20 -23.09 -32.72 4.29
CA PRO A 20 -24.21 -32.85 5.23
C PRO A 20 -25.57 -32.60 4.56
N PRO A 21 -26.67 -33.22 5.03
CA PRO A 21 -27.98 -33.19 4.36
C PRO A 21 -28.51 -31.77 4.05
N GLN A 22 -28.22 -30.80 4.93
CA GLN A 22 -28.64 -29.40 4.77
C GLN A 22 -27.95 -28.71 3.58
N HIS A 23 -26.67 -29.01 3.36
CA HIS A 23 -25.90 -28.47 2.23
C HIS A 23 -26.34 -29.06 0.89
N ARG A 24 -26.80 -30.32 0.86
CA ARG A 24 -27.34 -30.94 -0.36
C ARG A 24 -28.63 -30.27 -0.82
N THR A 25 -29.57 -30.01 0.10
CA THR A 25 -30.84 -29.35 -0.22
C THR A 25 -30.61 -27.93 -0.72
N LEU A 26 -29.70 -27.17 -0.08
CA LEU A 26 -29.33 -25.83 -0.52
C LEU A 26 -28.69 -25.86 -1.91
N ARG A 27 -27.76 -26.79 -2.16
CA ARG A 27 -27.09 -26.95 -3.46
C ARG A 27 -28.08 -27.28 -4.58
N LEU A 28 -29.03 -28.19 -4.33
CA LEU A 28 -30.10 -28.51 -5.29
C LEU A 28 -30.99 -27.31 -5.59
N ALA A 29 -31.29 -26.47 -4.59
CA ALA A 29 -32.02 -25.23 -4.80
C ALA A 29 -31.23 -24.25 -5.68
N ILE A 30 -29.93 -24.06 -5.41
CA ILE A 30 -29.06 -23.19 -6.23
C ILE A 30 -28.99 -23.70 -7.67
N GLN A 31 -28.81 -25.02 -7.87
CA GLN A 31 -28.76 -25.63 -9.21
C GLN A 31 -30.06 -25.39 -10.00
N ARG A 32 -31.22 -25.51 -9.35
CA ARG A 32 -32.51 -25.19 -9.97
C ARG A 32 -32.62 -23.71 -10.33
N SER A 33 -32.23 -22.82 -9.43
CA SER A 33 -32.21 -21.37 -9.71
C SER A 33 -31.29 -21.03 -10.89
N TYR A 34 -30.11 -21.65 -10.95
CA TYR A 34 -29.17 -21.49 -12.06
C TYR A 34 -29.71 -21.99 -13.40
N ALA A 35 -30.41 -23.14 -13.41
CA ALA A 35 -31.01 -23.69 -14.63
C ALA A 35 -32.13 -22.80 -15.21
N LEU A 36 -32.74 -21.93 -14.39
CA LEU A 36 -33.78 -20.97 -14.82
C LEU A 36 -33.21 -19.64 -15.34
N LEU A 37 -31.90 -19.44 -15.24
CA LEU A 37 -31.24 -18.23 -15.75
C LEU A 37 -31.15 -18.26 -17.28
N LYS A 38 -31.27 -17.09 -17.89
CA LYS A 38 -30.96 -16.89 -19.32
C LYS A 38 -29.46 -17.12 -19.57
N PRO A 39 -29.04 -17.39 -20.82
CA PRO A 39 -27.63 -17.65 -21.14
C PRO A 39 -26.66 -16.56 -20.62
N ASP A 40 -26.98 -15.28 -20.82
CA ASP A 40 -26.12 -14.18 -20.36
C ASP A 40 -26.10 -14.04 -18.83
N GLU A 41 -27.22 -14.37 -18.16
CA GLU A 41 -27.30 -14.40 -16.70
C GLU A 41 -26.50 -15.56 -16.12
N GLN A 42 -26.53 -16.74 -16.75
CA GLN A 42 -25.68 -17.87 -16.37
C GLN A 42 -24.21 -17.51 -16.52
N LEU A 43 -23.84 -16.90 -17.66
CA LEU A 43 -22.47 -16.49 -17.92
C LEU A 43 -21.98 -15.48 -16.88
N LEU A 44 -22.72 -14.38 -16.65
CA LEU A 44 -22.34 -13.41 -15.63
C LEU A 44 -22.27 -14.06 -14.24
N PHE A 45 -23.26 -14.85 -13.86
CA PHE A 45 -23.27 -15.56 -12.58
C PHE A 45 -22.01 -16.41 -12.37
N ARG A 46 -21.61 -17.20 -13.38
CA ARG A 46 -20.37 -17.98 -13.33
C ARG A 46 -19.17 -17.08 -13.08
N TYR A 47 -19.06 -16.01 -13.88
CA TYR A 47 -17.89 -15.12 -13.85
C TYR A 47 -17.76 -14.40 -12.52
N LEU A 48 -18.87 -13.99 -11.90
CA LEU A 48 -18.86 -13.38 -10.57
C LEU A 48 -18.32 -14.31 -9.48
N GLY A 49 -18.27 -15.63 -9.70
CA GLY A 49 -17.67 -16.59 -8.78
C GLY A 49 -16.17 -16.37 -8.53
N VAL A 50 -15.47 -15.72 -9.46
CA VAL A 50 -14.03 -15.43 -9.33
C VAL A 50 -13.71 -14.44 -8.22
N PHE A 51 -14.65 -13.55 -7.86
CA PHE A 51 -14.45 -12.59 -6.78
C PHE A 51 -14.39 -13.30 -5.43
N ALA A 52 -13.48 -12.86 -4.57
CA ALA A 52 -13.41 -13.25 -3.16
C ALA A 52 -14.03 -12.13 -2.32
N GLY A 53 -15.21 -12.39 -1.73
CA GLY A 53 -15.98 -11.40 -1.01
C GLY A 53 -16.93 -10.61 -1.92
N GLY A 54 -16.78 -9.28 -1.94
CA GLY A 54 -17.61 -8.39 -2.75
C GLY A 54 -16.89 -7.83 -3.98
N PHE A 55 -17.59 -7.04 -4.77
CA PHE A 55 -17.07 -6.35 -5.95
C PHE A 55 -17.92 -5.12 -6.27
N ASP A 56 -17.37 -4.17 -7.03
CA ASP A 56 -18.14 -3.05 -7.59
C ASP A 56 -18.62 -3.36 -9.02
N LEU A 57 -19.51 -2.50 -9.54
CA LEU A 57 -20.05 -2.67 -10.90
C LEU A 57 -18.94 -2.66 -11.97
N ALA A 58 -17.95 -1.77 -11.81
CA ALA A 58 -16.85 -1.63 -12.75
C ALA A 58 -15.99 -2.91 -12.84
N ALA A 59 -15.75 -3.58 -11.71
CA ALA A 59 -15.06 -4.87 -11.69
C ALA A 59 -15.88 -5.96 -12.39
N ALA A 60 -17.19 -6.04 -12.15
CA ALA A 60 -18.07 -6.99 -12.82
C ALA A 60 -18.14 -6.75 -14.35
N GLU A 61 -18.18 -5.48 -14.77
CA GLU A 61 -18.09 -5.06 -16.17
C GLU A 61 -16.78 -5.53 -16.81
N ALA A 62 -15.65 -5.25 -16.16
CA ALA A 62 -14.34 -5.54 -16.71
C ALA A 62 -14.04 -7.04 -16.86
N ILE A 63 -14.56 -7.91 -15.98
CA ILE A 63 -14.36 -9.35 -16.13
C ILE A 63 -15.30 -9.99 -17.16
N SER A 64 -16.49 -9.41 -17.34
CA SER A 64 -17.55 -10.03 -18.15
C SER A 64 -17.48 -9.73 -19.63
N ASN A 65 -16.98 -8.54 -20.01
CA ASN A 65 -17.01 -8.07 -21.40
C ASN A 65 -18.40 -8.14 -22.05
N LEU A 66 -19.46 -8.23 -21.25
CA LEU A 66 -20.84 -8.26 -21.73
C LEU A 66 -21.31 -6.85 -22.10
N GLN A 67 -22.25 -6.77 -23.03
CA GLN A 67 -23.01 -5.53 -23.26
C GLN A 67 -24.04 -5.40 -22.12
N GLN A 68 -24.03 -4.27 -21.40
CA GLN A 68 -24.99 -3.94 -20.32
C GLN A 68 -25.06 -4.97 -19.16
N PRO A 69 -23.93 -5.31 -18.50
CA PRO A 69 -23.94 -6.23 -17.36
C PRO A 69 -24.70 -5.68 -16.15
N SER A 70 -24.95 -4.36 -16.08
CA SER A 70 -25.80 -3.74 -15.05
C SER A 70 -27.21 -4.33 -14.99
N ASP A 71 -27.85 -4.55 -16.15
CA ASP A 71 -29.23 -5.02 -16.21
C ASP A 71 -29.32 -6.50 -15.83
N ILE A 72 -28.30 -7.27 -16.22
CA ILE A 72 -28.14 -8.67 -15.86
C ILE A 72 -27.89 -8.78 -14.35
N LEU A 73 -27.04 -7.93 -13.79
CA LEU A 73 -26.77 -7.87 -12.35
C LEU A 73 -28.03 -7.54 -11.55
N LEU A 74 -28.83 -6.57 -11.99
CA LEU A 74 -30.14 -6.25 -11.41
C LEU A 74 -31.10 -7.44 -11.45
N SER A 75 -31.11 -8.21 -12.55
CA SER A 75 -31.89 -9.45 -12.64
C SER A 75 -31.42 -10.50 -11.64
N LEU A 76 -30.10 -10.69 -11.49
CA LEU A 76 -29.52 -11.62 -10.51
C LEU A 76 -29.81 -11.20 -9.06
N ILE A 77 -29.86 -9.90 -8.77
CA ILE A 77 -30.30 -9.35 -7.48
C ILE A 77 -31.79 -9.66 -7.25
N GLY A 78 -32.65 -9.42 -8.25
CA GLY A 78 -34.07 -9.76 -8.18
C GLY A 78 -34.33 -11.26 -7.94
N LYS A 79 -33.40 -12.12 -8.36
CA LYS A 79 -33.41 -13.57 -8.14
C LYS A 79 -32.67 -14.02 -6.87
N SER A 80 -32.21 -13.07 -6.04
CA SER A 80 -31.49 -13.32 -4.78
C SER A 80 -30.19 -14.14 -4.93
N LEU A 81 -29.58 -14.15 -6.12
CA LEU A 81 -28.29 -14.79 -6.35
C LEU A 81 -27.11 -13.85 -6.06
N VAL A 82 -27.36 -12.54 -6.15
CA VAL A 82 -26.43 -11.47 -5.81
C VAL A 82 -27.08 -10.55 -4.78
N ARG A 83 -26.31 -10.08 -3.81
CA ARG A 83 -26.71 -9.06 -2.85
C ARG A 83 -26.12 -7.72 -3.26
N ALA A 84 -26.86 -6.65 -3.01
CA ALA A 84 -26.39 -5.27 -3.19
C ALA A 84 -26.45 -4.55 -1.84
N GLU A 85 -25.33 -3.96 -1.43
CA GLU A 85 -25.18 -3.19 -0.21
C GLU A 85 -24.81 -1.75 -0.60
N ALA A 86 -25.55 -0.78 -0.05
CA ALA A 86 -25.23 0.63 -0.21
C ALA A 86 -24.11 1.01 0.76
N LEU A 87 -23.02 1.54 0.22
CA LEU A 87 -21.91 2.11 0.96
C LEU A 87 -22.07 3.65 1.05
N ALA A 88 -21.15 4.30 1.75
CA ALA A 88 -21.09 5.75 1.80
C ALA A 88 -20.97 6.38 0.40
N GLU A 89 -21.42 7.63 0.28
CA GLU A 89 -21.31 8.44 -0.94
C GLU A 89 -22.02 7.85 -2.18
N GLY A 90 -23.03 6.99 -1.97
CA GLY A 90 -23.84 6.44 -3.05
C GLY A 90 -23.18 5.32 -3.85
N THR A 91 -22.04 4.81 -3.36
CA THR A 91 -21.39 3.63 -3.95
C THR A 91 -22.16 2.35 -3.59
N GLN A 92 -22.25 1.40 -4.52
CA GLN A 92 -22.89 0.11 -4.30
C GLN A 92 -21.85 -0.99 -4.36
N ARG A 93 -21.91 -1.91 -3.40
CA ARG A 93 -21.09 -3.12 -3.38
C ARG A 93 -21.98 -4.34 -3.58
N PHE A 94 -21.54 -5.22 -4.45
CA PHE A 94 -22.22 -6.47 -4.75
C PHE A 94 -21.48 -7.63 -4.12
N SER A 95 -22.19 -8.68 -3.72
CA SER A 95 -21.58 -9.89 -3.19
C SER A 95 -22.42 -11.13 -3.49
N LEU A 96 -21.77 -12.28 -3.53
CA LEU A 96 -22.42 -13.59 -3.53
C LEU A 96 -22.30 -14.17 -2.13
N LEU A 97 -23.36 -14.84 -1.67
CA LEU A 97 -23.22 -15.71 -0.50
C LEU A 97 -22.18 -16.79 -0.80
N GLU A 98 -21.35 -17.14 0.19
CA GLU A 98 -20.22 -18.05 -0.01
C GLU A 98 -20.61 -19.36 -0.69
N THR A 99 -21.73 -19.98 -0.29
CA THR A 99 -22.24 -21.21 -0.91
C THR A 99 -22.70 -21.03 -2.36
N ILE A 100 -23.20 -19.85 -2.73
CA ILE A 100 -23.59 -19.51 -4.11
C ILE A 100 -22.33 -19.24 -4.95
N ARG A 101 -21.34 -18.57 -4.36
CA ARG A 101 -20.04 -18.28 -4.97
C ARG A 101 -19.27 -19.57 -5.27
N GLU A 102 -19.24 -20.52 -4.34
CA GLU A 102 -18.67 -21.86 -4.54
C GLU A 102 -19.34 -22.57 -5.72
N PHE A 103 -20.66 -22.53 -5.80
CA PHE A 103 -21.38 -23.11 -6.95
C PHE A 103 -21.05 -22.39 -8.26
N ALA A 104 -20.95 -21.06 -8.28
CA ALA A 104 -20.51 -20.30 -9.45
C ALA A 104 -19.10 -20.70 -9.93
N LEU A 105 -18.16 -20.89 -8.98
CA LEU A 105 -16.81 -21.38 -9.27
C LEU A 105 -16.79 -22.81 -9.83
N GLU A 106 -17.63 -23.70 -9.34
CA GLU A 106 -17.77 -25.03 -9.93
C GLU A 106 -18.30 -24.98 -11.36
N GLN A 107 -19.25 -24.08 -11.63
CA GLN A 107 -19.74 -23.89 -12.98
C GLN A 107 -18.66 -23.30 -13.90
N LEU A 108 -17.82 -22.38 -13.41
CA LEU A 108 -16.64 -21.91 -14.15
C LEU A 108 -15.68 -23.06 -14.50
N ARG A 109 -15.40 -23.96 -13.55
CA ARG A 109 -14.58 -25.16 -13.77
C ARG A 109 -15.20 -26.08 -14.81
N ALA A 110 -16.51 -26.31 -14.73
CA ALA A 110 -17.23 -27.19 -15.65
C ALA A 110 -17.25 -26.67 -17.11
N HIS A 111 -16.94 -25.39 -17.34
CA HIS A 111 -16.85 -24.78 -18.67
C HIS A 111 -15.39 -24.51 -19.08
N ASP A 112 -14.40 -24.94 -18.30
CA ASP A 112 -12.97 -24.71 -18.54
C ASP A 112 -12.58 -23.21 -18.65
N GLU A 113 -13.30 -22.34 -17.93
CA GLU A 113 -13.15 -20.87 -18.02
C GLU A 113 -12.27 -20.28 -16.89
N VAL A 114 -11.82 -21.09 -15.93
CA VAL A 114 -11.18 -20.63 -14.68
C VAL A 114 -9.92 -19.81 -14.93
N ASP A 115 -8.98 -20.31 -15.72
CA ASP A 115 -7.67 -19.67 -15.92
C ASP A 115 -7.82 -18.29 -16.58
N ILE A 116 -8.71 -18.21 -17.58
CA ILE A 116 -9.00 -16.96 -18.29
C ILE A 116 -9.63 -15.95 -17.33
N LEU A 117 -10.59 -16.37 -16.51
CA LEU A 117 -11.27 -15.47 -15.57
C LEU A 117 -10.39 -15.02 -14.42
N GLN A 118 -9.55 -15.90 -13.87
CA GLN A 118 -8.58 -15.53 -12.85
C GLN A 118 -7.52 -14.56 -13.39
N HIS A 119 -7.09 -14.74 -14.64
CA HIS A 119 -6.21 -13.77 -15.29
C HIS A 119 -6.87 -12.41 -15.49
N ARG A 120 -8.15 -12.37 -15.92
CA ARG A 120 -8.91 -11.12 -16.01
C ARG A 120 -9.09 -10.45 -14.65
N HIS A 121 -9.45 -11.23 -13.63
CA HIS A 121 -9.57 -10.75 -12.25
C HIS A 121 -8.25 -10.14 -11.76
N TYR A 122 -7.12 -10.82 -11.97
CA TYR A 122 -5.80 -10.27 -11.70
C TYR A 122 -5.57 -8.92 -12.42
N ALA A 123 -5.86 -8.85 -13.73
CA ALA A 123 -5.64 -7.63 -14.51
C ALA A 123 -6.51 -6.46 -14.01
N VAL A 124 -7.77 -6.73 -13.65
CA VAL A 124 -8.69 -5.75 -13.05
C VAL A 124 -8.12 -5.21 -11.74
N TYR A 125 -7.71 -6.09 -10.83
CA TYR A 125 -7.20 -5.64 -9.53
C TYR A 125 -5.83 -4.99 -9.61
N LEU A 126 -4.94 -5.46 -10.50
CA LEU A 126 -3.68 -4.77 -10.78
C LEU A 126 -3.94 -3.33 -11.23
N GLN A 127 -4.85 -3.11 -12.18
CA GLN A 127 -5.18 -1.77 -12.66
C GLN A 127 -5.90 -0.94 -11.59
N PHE A 128 -6.74 -1.57 -10.77
CA PHE A 128 -7.44 -0.90 -9.68
C PHE A 128 -6.48 -0.35 -8.62
N PHE A 129 -5.52 -1.17 -8.16
CA PHE A 129 -4.49 -0.71 -7.21
C PHE A 129 -3.51 0.29 -7.84
N ARG A 130 -3.15 0.13 -9.12
CA ARG A 130 -2.33 1.13 -9.85
C ARG A 130 -3.00 2.49 -9.93
N THR A 131 -4.30 2.52 -10.23
CA THR A 131 -5.09 3.76 -10.23
C THR A 131 -5.16 4.32 -8.80
N GLY A 132 -5.45 3.46 -7.82
CA GLY A 132 -5.55 3.85 -6.42
C GLY A 132 -4.27 4.49 -5.86
N ASP A 133 -3.09 3.99 -6.22
CA ASP A 133 -1.79 4.51 -5.74
C ASP A 133 -1.65 6.03 -5.91
N SER A 134 -2.02 6.59 -7.07
CA SER A 134 -1.91 8.03 -7.30
C SER A 134 -2.91 8.84 -6.46
N HIS A 135 -4.12 8.31 -6.24
CA HIS A 135 -5.14 9.00 -5.47
C HIS A 135 -4.93 8.91 -3.96
N LEU A 136 -4.27 7.84 -3.48
CA LEU A 136 -3.81 7.68 -2.10
C LEU A 136 -2.74 8.70 -1.67
N ARG A 137 -2.23 9.49 -2.61
CA ARG A 137 -1.20 10.52 -2.40
C ARG A 137 -1.70 11.91 -2.75
N GLY A 138 -3.02 12.10 -2.71
CA GLY A 138 -3.67 13.36 -3.05
C GLY A 138 -4.90 13.64 -2.19
N ALA A 139 -5.71 14.59 -2.63
CA ALA A 139 -6.90 15.04 -1.89
C ALA A 139 -7.94 13.93 -1.64
N GLU A 140 -7.96 12.89 -2.47
CA GLU A 140 -8.95 11.80 -2.41
C GLU A 140 -8.49 10.60 -1.57
N THR A 141 -7.40 10.75 -0.80
CA THR A 141 -6.79 9.66 -0.03
C THR A 141 -7.81 8.89 0.82
N THR A 142 -8.67 9.57 1.57
CA THR A 142 -9.68 8.92 2.44
C THR A 142 -10.68 8.08 1.63
N ILE A 143 -11.16 8.60 0.51
CA ILE A 143 -12.14 7.94 -0.36
C ILE A 143 -11.52 6.69 -0.99
N TRP A 144 -10.32 6.83 -1.56
CA TRP A 144 -9.62 5.71 -2.20
C TRP A 144 -9.11 4.68 -1.21
N PHE A 145 -8.67 5.09 -0.02
CA PHE A 145 -8.29 4.16 1.04
C PHE A 145 -9.48 3.30 1.46
N ALA A 146 -10.65 3.90 1.68
CA ALA A 146 -11.87 3.16 1.98
C ALA A 146 -12.24 2.23 0.83
N ARG A 147 -12.18 2.70 -0.42
CA ARG A 147 -12.51 1.89 -1.61
C ARG A 147 -11.60 0.67 -1.75
N LEU A 148 -10.28 0.84 -1.69
CA LEU A 148 -9.30 -0.25 -1.77
C LEU A 148 -9.41 -1.24 -0.60
N SER A 149 -9.75 -0.74 0.61
CA SER A 149 -9.89 -1.58 1.80
C SER A 149 -11.00 -2.62 1.68
N HIS A 150 -12.07 -2.34 0.93
CA HIS A 150 -13.16 -3.30 0.72
C HIS A 150 -12.75 -4.49 -0.16
N ASP A 151 -11.70 -4.33 -0.99
CA ASP A 151 -11.26 -5.31 -1.98
C ASP A 151 -10.01 -6.09 -1.56
N HIS A 152 -9.75 -6.11 -0.26
CA HIS A 152 -8.61 -6.81 0.32
C HIS A 152 -8.62 -8.33 0.07
N ASP A 153 -9.78 -8.98 0.12
CA ASP A 153 -9.89 -10.42 -0.17
C ASP A 153 -9.68 -10.73 -1.65
N ASN A 154 -10.13 -9.84 -2.55
CA ASN A 154 -9.85 -9.95 -3.97
C ASN A 154 -8.36 -9.77 -4.29
N LEU A 155 -7.68 -8.83 -3.63
CA LEU A 155 -6.23 -8.69 -3.73
C LEU A 155 -5.51 -9.99 -3.34
N ARG A 156 -5.89 -10.60 -2.21
CA ARG A 156 -5.33 -11.89 -1.77
C ARG A 156 -5.58 -12.99 -2.78
N ALA A 157 -6.79 -13.07 -3.33
CA ALA A 157 -7.13 -14.06 -4.35
C ALA A 157 -6.28 -13.88 -5.62
N ALA A 158 -6.09 -12.64 -6.08
CA ALA A 158 -5.23 -12.34 -7.23
C ALA A 158 -3.76 -12.70 -6.96
N LEU A 159 -3.21 -12.34 -5.80
CA LEU A 159 -1.85 -12.72 -5.40
C LEU A 159 -1.70 -14.24 -5.32
N GLN A 160 -2.61 -14.92 -4.62
CA GLN A 160 -2.57 -16.38 -4.48
C GLN A 160 -2.59 -17.08 -5.85
N TRP A 161 -3.41 -16.61 -6.78
CA TRP A 161 -3.44 -17.13 -8.15
C TRP A 161 -2.09 -16.94 -8.85
N THR A 162 -1.48 -15.76 -8.79
CA THR A 162 -0.15 -15.54 -9.40
C THR A 162 0.92 -16.48 -8.86
N PHE A 163 0.91 -16.81 -7.56
CA PHE A 163 1.84 -17.76 -6.97
C PHE A 163 1.55 -19.21 -7.38
N ASN A 164 0.27 -19.62 -7.40
CA ASN A 164 -0.12 -20.97 -7.81
C ASN A 164 0.30 -21.27 -9.25
N GLU A 165 0.09 -20.30 -10.15
CA GLU A 165 0.46 -20.39 -11.57
C GLU A 165 1.94 -20.05 -11.85
N LYS A 166 2.74 -19.81 -10.80
CA LYS A 166 4.16 -19.43 -10.90
C LYS A 166 4.41 -18.18 -11.75
N ARG A 167 3.43 -17.29 -11.82
CA ARG A 167 3.47 -16.00 -12.52
C ARG A 167 4.12 -14.95 -11.62
N TYR A 168 5.40 -15.16 -11.29
CA TYR A 168 6.11 -14.34 -10.31
C TYR A 168 6.28 -12.87 -10.72
N ALA A 169 6.38 -12.58 -12.02
CA ALA A 169 6.38 -11.21 -12.53
C ALA A 169 5.04 -10.50 -12.23
N ASP A 170 3.93 -11.19 -12.43
CA ASP A 170 2.61 -10.67 -12.15
C ASP A 170 2.39 -10.44 -10.65
N ALA A 171 2.87 -11.36 -9.81
CA ALA A 171 2.91 -11.19 -8.37
C ALA A 171 3.70 -9.94 -7.97
N ALA A 172 4.89 -9.74 -8.56
CA ALA A 172 5.74 -8.59 -8.30
C ALA A 172 5.04 -7.26 -8.66
N TRP A 173 4.41 -7.18 -9.83
CA TRP A 173 3.67 -5.99 -10.24
C TRP A 173 2.54 -5.63 -9.29
N LEU A 174 1.79 -6.63 -8.80
CA LEU A 174 0.70 -6.41 -7.87
C LEU A 174 1.22 -5.99 -6.49
N LEU A 175 2.33 -6.57 -6.01
CA LEU A 175 2.98 -6.17 -4.76
C LEU A 175 3.52 -4.74 -4.80
N ILE A 176 4.05 -4.31 -5.94
CA ILE A 176 4.48 -2.92 -6.16
C ILE A 176 3.26 -1.99 -6.17
N ALA A 177 2.19 -2.36 -6.86
CA ALA A 177 0.98 -1.55 -6.94
C ALA A 177 0.29 -1.33 -5.59
N VAL A 178 0.32 -2.33 -4.70
CA VAL A 178 -0.31 -2.25 -3.38
C VAL A 178 0.61 -1.72 -2.28
N TYR A 179 1.89 -1.48 -2.59
CA TYR A 179 2.90 -1.12 -1.59
C TYR A 179 2.46 0.03 -0.68
N TRP A 180 2.01 1.14 -1.26
CA TRP A 180 1.63 2.33 -0.50
C TRP A 180 0.34 2.13 0.30
N PHE A 181 -0.63 1.41 -0.26
CA PHE A 181 -1.86 1.05 0.44
C PHE A 181 -1.57 0.26 1.72
N TRP A 182 -0.74 -0.79 1.66
CA TRP A 182 -0.38 -1.57 2.84
C TRP A 182 0.48 -0.79 3.83
N HIS A 183 1.29 0.15 3.35
CA HIS A 183 2.03 1.08 4.22
C HIS A 183 1.05 1.92 5.05
N LEU A 184 0.03 2.54 4.42
CA LEU A 184 -1.00 3.32 5.10
C LEU A 184 -1.87 2.48 6.04
N GLN A 185 -2.20 1.25 5.64
CA GLN A 185 -3.03 0.35 6.46
C GLN A 185 -2.27 -0.21 7.68
N GLY A 186 -0.94 -0.16 7.68
CA GLY A 186 -0.11 -0.78 8.73
C GLY A 186 -0.09 -2.31 8.68
N ASN A 187 -0.46 -2.92 7.54
CA ASN A 187 -0.56 -4.38 7.40
C ASN A 187 0.80 -5.00 7.00
N TRP A 188 1.82 -4.76 7.83
CA TRP A 188 3.21 -5.12 7.56
C TRP A 188 3.45 -6.63 7.44
N TYR A 189 2.76 -7.42 8.26
CA TYR A 189 2.90 -8.87 8.28
C TYR A 189 2.39 -9.51 6.97
N GLU A 190 1.26 -9.04 6.45
CA GLU A 190 0.76 -9.59 5.19
C GLU A 190 1.66 -9.20 4.02
N LYS A 191 2.06 -7.92 3.95
CA LYS A 191 3.01 -7.43 2.95
C LYS A 191 4.27 -8.29 2.90
N GLY A 192 4.91 -8.49 4.05
CA GLY A 192 6.15 -9.25 4.06
C GLY A 192 5.93 -10.75 3.80
N ARG A 193 4.76 -11.34 4.09
CA ARG A 193 4.52 -12.77 3.84
C ARG A 193 4.52 -13.04 2.35
N TRP A 194 3.88 -12.16 1.58
CA TRP A 194 3.89 -12.25 0.13
C TRP A 194 5.28 -11.96 -0.46
N LEU A 195 5.97 -10.93 0.04
CA LEU A 195 7.34 -10.61 -0.37
C LEU A 195 8.33 -11.75 -0.05
N ALA A 196 8.21 -12.39 1.11
CA ALA A 196 9.05 -13.51 1.53
C ALA A 196 8.86 -14.73 0.63
N GLN A 197 7.66 -14.94 0.08
CA GLN A 197 7.44 -15.97 -0.94
C GLN A 197 8.08 -15.55 -2.28
N LEU A 198 7.85 -14.33 -2.74
CA LEU A 198 8.36 -13.85 -4.04
C LEU A 198 9.89 -13.79 -4.09
N ILE A 199 10.55 -13.42 -2.99
CA ILE A 199 11.99 -13.15 -2.99
C ILE A 199 12.85 -14.39 -3.28
N HIS A 200 12.32 -15.59 -3.03
CA HIS A 200 12.94 -16.86 -3.42
C HIS A 200 12.96 -17.07 -4.94
N HIS A 201 12.06 -16.43 -5.67
CA HIS A 201 11.91 -16.52 -7.11
C HIS A 201 12.41 -15.28 -7.86
N ARG A 202 12.98 -14.29 -7.17
CA ARG A 202 13.40 -13.00 -7.76
C ARG A 202 14.32 -13.14 -8.99
N GLN A 203 15.08 -14.22 -9.10
CA GLN A 203 15.97 -14.49 -10.23
C GLN A 203 15.23 -14.73 -11.55
N THR A 204 13.92 -14.99 -11.51
CA THR A 204 13.08 -15.11 -12.71
C THR A 204 12.53 -13.77 -13.20
N LEU A 205 12.72 -12.69 -12.44
CA LEU A 205 12.22 -11.36 -12.76
C LEU A 205 13.20 -10.61 -13.65
N GLU A 206 12.69 -9.76 -14.53
CA GLU A 206 13.53 -8.79 -15.27
C GLU A 206 14.22 -7.81 -14.33
N SER A 207 15.34 -7.22 -14.76
CA SER A 207 16.26 -6.46 -13.89
C SER A 207 15.58 -5.32 -13.12
N ASP A 208 14.78 -4.49 -13.79
CA ASP A 208 14.12 -3.34 -13.13
C ASP A 208 13.03 -3.81 -12.17
N LEU A 209 12.23 -4.80 -12.55
CA LEU A 209 11.22 -5.38 -11.67
C LEU A 209 11.83 -6.04 -10.43
N ARG A 210 12.96 -6.73 -10.62
CA ARG A 210 13.75 -7.33 -9.55
C ARG A 210 14.31 -6.27 -8.60
N LEU A 211 14.82 -5.17 -9.13
CA LEU A 211 15.33 -4.05 -8.34
C LEU A 211 14.21 -3.41 -7.50
N ALA A 212 13.02 -3.22 -8.07
CA ALA A 212 11.85 -2.73 -7.35
C ALA A 212 11.43 -3.69 -6.21
N VAL A 213 11.46 -5.01 -6.44
CA VAL A 213 11.19 -6.01 -5.39
C VAL A 213 12.24 -5.95 -4.29
N LEU A 214 13.53 -5.78 -4.62
CA LEU A 214 14.58 -5.62 -3.61
C LEU A 214 14.38 -4.34 -2.78
N ALA A 215 14.07 -3.21 -3.41
CA ALA A 215 13.73 -1.98 -2.69
C ALA A 215 12.55 -2.19 -1.72
N ASN A 216 11.53 -2.96 -2.13
CA ASN A 216 10.41 -3.34 -1.28
C ASN A 216 10.84 -4.22 -0.08
N VAL A 217 11.81 -5.11 -0.26
CA VAL A 217 12.40 -5.91 0.82
C VAL A 217 13.17 -5.05 1.81
N TYR A 218 13.97 -4.09 1.35
CA TYR A 218 14.67 -3.15 2.23
C TYR A 218 13.68 -2.33 3.07
N SER A 219 12.59 -1.85 2.45
CA SER A 219 11.47 -1.22 3.15
C SER A 219 10.85 -2.14 4.22
N ALA A 220 10.58 -3.41 3.87
CA ALA A 220 9.96 -4.37 4.78
C ALA A 220 10.88 -4.81 5.93
N ALA A 221 12.20 -4.81 5.74
CA ALA A 221 13.17 -5.14 6.77
C ALA A 221 13.15 -4.18 7.97
N ARG A 222 12.62 -2.95 7.79
CA ARG A 222 12.39 -1.99 8.89
C ARG A 222 11.40 -2.49 9.92
N THR A 223 10.42 -3.29 9.49
CA THR A 223 9.32 -3.74 10.35
C THR A 223 9.36 -5.24 10.60
N TRP A 224 10.12 -6.01 9.80
CA TRP A 224 10.17 -7.46 9.93
C TRP A 224 11.59 -8.01 9.77
N GLU A 225 12.08 -8.59 10.87
CA GLU A 225 13.44 -9.13 11.00
C GLU A 225 13.78 -10.28 10.04
N GLU A 226 12.78 -11.00 9.50
CA GLU A 226 13.01 -12.14 8.59
C GLU A 226 13.73 -11.76 7.28
N PHE A 227 13.71 -10.48 6.91
CA PHE A 227 14.43 -9.97 5.75
C PHE A 227 15.89 -9.64 6.02
N LEU A 228 16.32 -9.63 7.29
CA LEU A 228 17.72 -9.45 7.69
C LEU A 228 18.51 -10.77 7.55
N PRO A 229 19.84 -10.72 7.36
CA PRO A 229 20.66 -9.54 7.07
C PRO A 229 20.47 -9.03 5.63
N LEU A 230 20.38 -7.70 5.44
CA LEU A 230 20.18 -7.07 4.12
C LEU A 230 21.42 -7.17 3.22
N GLU A 231 22.60 -7.36 3.82
CA GLU A 231 23.90 -7.54 3.19
C GLU A 231 23.88 -8.65 2.12
N ARG A 232 23.01 -9.65 2.31
CA ARG A 232 22.81 -10.75 1.36
C ARG A 232 22.28 -10.29 0.00
N TYR A 233 21.65 -9.12 -0.07
CA TYR A 233 21.05 -8.56 -1.28
C TYR A 233 21.79 -7.33 -1.81
N THR A 234 22.66 -6.71 -1.01
CA THR A 234 23.29 -5.42 -1.34
C THR A 234 24.13 -5.52 -2.62
N VAL A 235 24.92 -6.58 -2.79
CA VAL A 235 25.73 -6.77 -4.01
C VAL A 235 24.85 -6.91 -5.25
N GLU A 236 23.77 -7.69 -5.16
CA GLU A 236 22.80 -7.85 -6.26
C GLU A 236 22.11 -6.52 -6.58
N MET A 237 21.73 -5.75 -5.57
CA MET A 237 21.09 -4.44 -5.72
C MET A 237 22.01 -3.42 -6.41
N MET A 238 23.30 -3.38 -6.06
CA MET A 238 24.29 -2.52 -6.73
C MET A 238 24.51 -2.91 -8.19
N GLN A 239 24.56 -4.21 -8.51
CA GLN A 239 24.68 -4.67 -9.91
C GLN A 239 23.46 -4.28 -10.74
N LEU A 240 22.25 -4.45 -10.20
CA LEU A 240 21.01 -4.06 -10.88
C LEU A 240 20.90 -2.54 -11.06
N LEU A 241 21.40 -1.75 -10.11
CA LEU A 241 21.47 -0.29 -10.20
C LEU A 241 22.25 0.17 -11.45
N GLU A 242 23.40 -0.45 -11.75
CA GLU A 242 24.22 -0.13 -12.93
C GLU A 242 23.48 -0.41 -14.25
N MET A 243 22.61 -1.41 -14.26
CA MET A 243 21.83 -1.82 -15.44
C MET A 243 20.48 -1.10 -15.55
N CYS A 244 20.03 -0.45 -14.49
CA CYS A 244 18.68 0.12 -14.43
C CYS A 244 18.57 1.36 -15.31
N SER A 245 17.57 1.35 -16.20
CA SER A 245 17.32 2.49 -17.10
C SER A 245 16.45 3.58 -16.45
N ASN A 246 15.61 3.18 -15.48
CA ASN A 246 14.68 4.05 -14.80
C ASN A 246 15.36 4.85 -13.68
N LYS A 247 15.52 6.16 -13.91
CA LYS A 247 16.17 7.09 -12.97
C LYS A 247 15.50 7.23 -11.60
N LEU A 248 14.17 7.13 -11.54
CA LEU A 248 13.45 7.18 -10.26
C LEU A 248 13.61 5.88 -9.49
N LEU A 249 13.60 4.73 -10.17
CA LEU A 249 13.89 3.46 -9.54
C LEU A 249 15.35 3.39 -9.04
N GLN A 250 16.30 3.94 -9.80
CA GLN A 250 17.68 4.11 -9.34
C GLN A 250 17.73 4.95 -8.06
N ALA A 251 17.02 6.08 -8.02
CA ALA A 251 16.95 6.92 -6.83
C ALA A 251 16.41 6.16 -5.60
N VAL A 252 15.30 5.44 -5.76
CA VAL A 252 14.71 4.61 -4.69
C VAL A 252 15.71 3.55 -4.20
N ALA A 253 16.43 2.90 -5.10
CA ALA A 253 17.39 1.88 -4.73
C ALA A 253 18.60 2.48 -3.98
N TRP A 254 19.16 3.59 -4.46
CA TRP A 254 20.21 4.33 -3.75
C TRP A 254 19.77 4.80 -2.37
N PHE A 255 18.54 5.29 -2.26
CA PHE A 255 17.92 5.68 -1.00
C PHE A 255 17.92 4.54 0.03
N TRP A 256 17.45 3.35 -0.37
CA TRP A 256 17.41 2.21 0.55
C TRP A 256 18.80 1.69 0.92
N LEU A 257 19.77 1.73 0.00
CA LEU A 257 21.17 1.42 0.31
C LEU A 257 21.75 2.40 1.33
N ALA A 258 21.51 3.71 1.15
CA ALA A 258 21.92 4.74 2.10
C ALA A 258 21.35 4.48 3.49
N PHE A 259 20.05 4.22 3.56
CA PHE A 259 19.34 3.96 4.82
C PHE A 259 19.86 2.70 5.55
N SER A 260 20.25 1.66 4.81
CA SER A 260 20.77 0.42 5.38
C SER A 260 22.25 0.48 5.79
N SER A 261 22.97 1.53 5.38
CA SER A 261 24.40 1.66 5.65
C SER A 261 24.68 1.99 7.11
N THR A 262 25.63 1.28 7.71
CA THR A 262 26.12 1.58 9.06
C THR A 262 27.21 2.67 9.07
N ASP A 263 27.84 2.91 7.92
CA ASP A 263 28.82 3.99 7.71
C ASP A 263 28.14 5.20 7.08
N PHE A 264 28.24 6.34 7.74
CA PHE A 264 27.62 7.58 7.28
C PHE A 264 28.28 8.18 6.05
N ALA A 265 29.59 8.02 5.87
CA ALA A 265 30.23 8.55 4.67
C ALA A 265 29.65 7.83 3.43
N GLN A 266 29.50 6.51 3.54
CA GLN A 266 28.85 5.70 2.50
C GLN A 266 27.36 6.03 2.36
N ALA A 267 26.64 6.23 3.46
CA ALA A 267 25.23 6.63 3.44
C ALA A 267 25.03 7.98 2.75
N ALA A 268 25.84 8.99 3.11
CA ALA A 268 25.82 10.33 2.52
C ALA A 268 26.07 10.28 1.00
N THR A 269 27.11 9.54 0.56
CA THR A 269 27.35 9.34 -0.88
C THR A 269 26.15 8.67 -1.56
N ALA A 270 25.54 7.66 -0.94
CA ALA A 270 24.38 6.98 -1.51
C ALA A 270 23.14 7.90 -1.58
N TRP A 271 22.89 8.74 -0.57
CA TRP A 271 21.82 9.74 -0.63
C TRP A 271 22.07 10.79 -1.72
N GLU A 272 23.31 11.24 -1.90
CA GLU A 272 23.67 12.16 -2.98
C GLU A 272 23.44 11.53 -4.36
N GLN A 273 23.80 10.25 -4.54
CA GLN A 273 23.48 9.51 -5.76
C GLN A 273 21.97 9.32 -5.96
N ALA A 274 21.20 9.13 -4.88
CA ALA A 274 19.75 9.03 -4.94
C ALA A 274 19.12 10.34 -5.44
N ILE A 275 19.53 11.47 -4.87
CA ILE A 275 19.06 12.81 -5.24
C ILE A 275 19.45 13.14 -6.68
N GLU A 276 20.69 12.88 -7.07
CA GLU A 276 21.15 13.12 -8.44
C GLU A 276 20.38 12.25 -9.45
N SER A 277 20.16 10.97 -9.13
CA SER A 277 19.36 10.08 -9.95
C SER A 277 17.93 10.60 -10.11
N ALA A 278 17.29 11.03 -9.02
CA ALA A 278 15.95 11.59 -9.05
C ALA A 278 15.89 12.87 -9.92
N ARG A 279 16.83 13.80 -9.75
CA ARG A 279 16.91 15.04 -10.55
C ARG A 279 17.20 14.78 -12.03
N SER A 280 17.98 13.75 -12.34
CA SER A 280 18.28 13.35 -13.72
C SER A 280 17.08 12.74 -14.44
N ALA A 281 16.01 12.39 -13.72
CA ALA A 281 14.74 11.99 -14.32
C ALA A 281 14.10 13.24 -14.96
N ALA A 282 14.40 13.52 -16.23
CA ALA A 282 13.75 14.57 -16.98
C ALA A 282 12.22 14.42 -16.89
N VAL A 283 11.49 15.51 -16.56
CA VAL A 283 10.02 15.55 -16.56
C VAL A 283 9.54 15.22 -17.99
N ALA A 284 8.71 14.21 -18.29
CA ALA A 284 7.89 13.35 -17.46
C ALA A 284 7.75 11.94 -18.09
N PRO A 285 7.58 10.86 -17.33
CA PRO A 285 6.70 9.79 -17.80
C PRO A 285 5.25 10.26 -17.62
N LYS A 286 4.59 10.57 -18.74
CA LYS A 286 3.13 10.44 -18.78
C LYS A 286 2.80 8.94 -18.85
N LEU A 287 1.70 8.61 -18.16
CA LEU A 287 0.97 7.35 -18.08
C LEU A 287 1.40 6.51 -16.89
N GLY A 288 0.53 6.51 -15.87
CA GLY A 288 0.58 5.47 -14.85
C GLY A 288 0.62 4.09 -15.52
N ALA A 289 1.37 3.17 -14.92
CA ALA A 289 0.94 1.79 -14.68
C ALA A 289 2.08 0.77 -14.64
N GLU A 290 3.27 1.03 -14.09
CA GLU A 290 4.18 -0.09 -13.76
C GLU A 290 4.72 -0.02 -12.34
N PHE A 291 5.48 1.03 -11.99
CA PHE A 291 6.18 1.08 -10.69
C PHE A 291 5.48 1.91 -9.59
N CYS A 292 4.28 2.45 -9.87
CA CYS A 292 3.43 3.16 -8.89
C CYS A 292 4.21 4.24 -8.12
N LEU A 293 4.17 4.22 -6.78
CA LEU A 293 4.92 5.11 -5.91
C LEU A 293 6.37 5.33 -6.33
N LEU A 294 7.05 4.29 -6.82
CA LEU A 294 8.48 4.34 -7.16
C LEU A 294 8.77 5.15 -8.44
N ALA A 295 7.72 5.55 -9.17
CA ALA A 295 7.80 6.40 -10.35
C ALA A 295 7.25 7.82 -10.12
N ASP A 296 6.87 8.17 -8.88
CA ASP A 296 6.44 9.52 -8.55
C ASP A 296 7.65 10.41 -8.24
N TYR A 297 8.00 11.30 -9.18
CA TYR A 297 9.19 12.16 -9.10
C TYR A 297 9.22 12.97 -7.80
N ASP A 298 8.14 13.68 -7.50
CA ASP A 298 8.11 14.57 -6.35
C ASP A 298 8.23 13.77 -5.05
N PHE A 299 7.51 12.65 -4.92
CA PHE A 299 7.57 11.79 -3.75
C PHE A 299 8.97 11.20 -3.54
N VAL A 300 9.57 10.64 -4.60
CA VAL A 300 10.90 10.02 -4.52
C VAL A 300 11.96 11.06 -4.17
N LEU A 301 11.96 12.23 -4.83
CA LEU A 301 12.92 13.28 -4.56
C LEU A 301 12.75 13.83 -3.14
N VAL A 302 11.51 14.13 -2.72
CA VAL A 302 11.22 14.58 -1.35
C VAL A 302 11.72 13.57 -0.32
N THR A 303 11.43 12.28 -0.49
CA THR A 303 11.88 11.22 0.43
C THR A 303 13.41 11.20 0.55
N CYS A 304 14.13 11.30 -0.57
CA CYS A 304 15.60 11.31 -0.57
C CYS A 304 16.18 12.55 0.12
N LEU A 305 15.66 13.74 -0.21
CA LEU A 305 16.09 15.01 0.39
C LEU A 305 15.85 15.01 1.91
N TRP A 306 14.68 14.53 2.32
CA TRP A 306 14.20 14.51 3.69
C TRP A 306 15.06 13.65 4.60
N ASP A 307 15.20 12.37 4.27
CA ASP A 307 15.95 11.43 5.12
C ASP A 307 17.44 11.80 5.18
N TYR A 308 18.01 12.32 4.09
CA TYR A 308 19.38 12.83 4.13
C TYR A 308 19.49 14.05 5.06
N ALA A 309 18.55 14.99 4.98
CA ALA A 309 18.52 16.14 5.86
C ALA A 309 18.39 15.74 7.34
N ILE A 310 17.53 14.76 7.68
CA ILE A 310 17.41 14.24 9.04
C ILE A 310 18.75 13.64 9.51
N ALA A 311 19.38 12.81 8.68
CA ALA A 311 20.66 12.21 9.03
C ALA A 311 21.78 13.25 9.25
N LEU A 312 21.77 14.35 8.51
CA LEU A 312 22.66 15.50 8.71
C LEU A 312 22.34 16.26 10.00
N ILE A 313 21.06 16.48 10.28
CA ILE A 313 20.56 17.14 11.50
C ILE A 313 21.00 16.39 12.75
N GLU A 314 20.82 15.07 12.79
CA GLU A 314 21.21 14.21 13.93
C GLU A 314 22.72 14.28 14.23
N ARG A 315 23.52 14.71 13.26
CA ARG A 315 24.98 14.88 13.37
C ARG A 315 25.40 16.35 13.55
N GLY A 316 24.44 17.26 13.71
CA GLY A 316 24.68 18.68 13.88
C GLY A 316 25.14 19.41 12.60
N GLN A 317 25.02 18.79 11.42
CA GLN A 317 25.42 19.37 10.14
C GLN A 317 24.33 20.27 9.54
N ILE A 318 23.89 21.25 10.32
CA ILE A 318 22.71 22.09 10.04
C ILE A 318 22.87 22.88 8.72
N SER A 319 24.08 23.38 8.43
CA SER A 319 24.33 24.16 7.21
C SER A 319 24.13 23.36 5.92
N GLN A 320 24.42 22.06 5.95
CA GLN A 320 24.22 21.15 4.82
C GLN A 320 22.76 20.67 4.73
N ALA A 321 22.09 20.47 5.87
CA ALA A 321 20.68 20.06 5.90
C ALA A 321 19.72 21.16 5.40
N THR A 322 20.02 22.42 5.71
CA THR A 322 19.15 23.58 5.40
C THR A 322 18.68 23.62 3.94
N PRO A 323 19.56 23.62 2.91
CA PRO A 323 19.12 23.68 1.51
C PRO A 323 18.25 22.49 1.08
N LEU A 324 18.50 21.28 1.61
CA LEU A 324 17.71 20.09 1.29
C LEU A 324 16.28 20.22 1.80
N VAL A 325 16.10 20.71 3.03
CA VAL A 325 14.76 20.93 3.60
C VAL A 325 14.04 22.08 2.90
N THR A 326 14.75 23.15 2.51
CA THR A 326 14.14 24.25 1.73
C THR A 326 13.56 23.74 0.41
N GLU A 327 14.34 22.98 -0.37
CA GLU A 327 13.88 22.40 -1.64
C GLU A 327 12.69 21.44 -1.44
N CYS A 328 12.75 20.59 -0.41
CA CYS A 328 11.66 19.67 -0.07
C CYS A 328 10.32 20.41 0.09
N LEU A 329 10.32 21.57 0.74
CA LEU A 329 9.09 22.35 0.97
C LEU A 329 8.56 23.00 -0.30
N GLU A 330 9.44 23.51 -1.14
CA GLU A 330 9.04 24.10 -2.42
C GLU A 330 8.34 23.05 -3.31
N ILE A 331 8.74 21.78 -3.21
CA ILE A 331 8.07 20.66 -3.88
C ILE A 331 6.72 20.37 -3.21
N LEU A 332 6.70 20.20 -1.88
CA LEU A 332 5.48 19.86 -1.14
C LEU A 332 4.38 20.92 -1.28
N GLN A 333 4.73 22.21 -1.24
CA GLN A 333 3.80 23.32 -1.42
C GLN A 333 3.16 23.33 -2.82
N ARG A 334 3.91 22.95 -3.87
CA ARG A 334 3.38 22.86 -5.24
C ARG A 334 2.35 21.75 -5.44
N ARG A 335 2.43 20.66 -4.68
CA ARG A 335 1.55 19.50 -4.86
C ARG A 335 0.17 19.64 -4.23
N GLU A 336 -0.02 20.63 -3.35
CA GLU A 336 -1.20 20.72 -2.48
C GLU A 336 -1.49 19.41 -1.70
N ASN A 337 -0.50 18.53 -1.54
CA ASN A 337 -0.63 17.22 -0.88
C ASN A 337 -0.52 17.41 0.64
N ARG A 338 -1.69 17.63 1.27
CA ARG A 338 -1.81 18.18 2.62
C ARG A 338 -1.25 17.30 3.75
N TYR A 339 -1.05 16.01 3.48
CA TYR A 339 -0.46 15.05 4.43
C TYR A 339 1.07 15.19 4.53
N GLU A 340 1.80 15.13 3.40
CA GLU A 340 3.26 15.25 3.39
C GLU A 340 3.75 16.66 3.78
N ILE A 341 2.92 17.69 3.57
CA ILE A 341 3.21 19.07 4.00
C ILE A 341 3.34 19.18 5.53
N ALA A 342 2.51 18.47 6.30
CA ALA A 342 2.55 18.56 7.77
C ALA A 342 3.84 17.96 8.35
N ASP A 343 4.26 16.80 7.81
CA ASP A 343 5.56 16.21 8.15
C ASP A 343 6.66 17.21 7.76
N GLY A 344 6.61 17.67 6.49
CA GLY A 344 7.36 18.75 5.85
C GLY A 344 7.74 19.91 6.78
N ILE A 345 6.70 20.51 7.33
CA ILE A 345 6.78 21.69 8.19
C ILE A 345 7.33 21.31 9.57
N GLY A 346 7.04 20.13 10.10
CA GLY A 346 7.59 19.66 11.37
C GLY A 346 9.12 19.61 11.39
N THR A 347 9.76 19.12 10.33
CA THR A 347 11.23 19.08 10.23
C THR A 347 11.86 20.46 10.09
N LEU A 348 11.17 21.43 9.48
CA LEU A 348 11.61 22.83 9.57
C LEU A 348 11.59 23.37 11.00
N GLY A 349 10.58 22.98 11.78
CA GLY A 349 10.52 23.30 13.20
C GLY A 349 11.78 22.82 13.93
N ILE A 350 12.24 21.59 13.62
CA ILE A 350 13.47 21.04 14.18
C ILE A 350 14.69 21.88 13.76
N LEU A 351 14.81 22.22 12.48
CA LEU A 351 15.93 23.05 11.99
C LEU A 351 15.96 24.43 12.66
N ALA A 352 14.81 25.11 12.72
CA ALA A 352 14.70 26.41 13.36
C ALA A 352 15.05 26.33 14.85
N LEU A 353 14.60 25.28 15.54
CA LEU A 353 14.93 25.02 16.93
C LEU A 353 16.44 24.83 17.13
N LEU A 354 17.09 24.04 16.28
CA LEU A 354 18.53 23.78 16.34
C LEU A 354 19.38 25.01 15.97
N GLN A 355 18.83 25.92 15.16
CA GLN A 355 19.43 27.21 14.85
C GLN A 355 19.21 28.26 15.96
N GLY A 356 18.46 27.92 17.02
CA GLY A 356 18.11 28.82 18.11
C GLY A 356 17.01 29.82 17.77
N ASN A 357 16.35 29.68 16.62
CA ASN A 357 15.22 30.53 16.23
C ASN A 357 13.90 29.98 16.77
N LEU A 358 13.66 30.23 18.07
CA LEU A 358 12.49 29.72 18.79
C LEU A 358 11.16 30.20 18.19
N GLU A 359 11.08 31.46 17.76
CA GLU A 359 9.86 32.03 17.16
C GLU A 359 9.46 31.29 15.87
N GLN A 360 10.44 31.04 14.99
CA GLN A 360 10.20 30.32 13.75
C GLN A 360 9.92 28.83 14.01
N ALA A 361 10.60 28.22 14.98
CA ALA A 361 10.35 26.84 15.39
C ALA A 361 8.92 26.66 15.91
N HIS A 362 8.46 27.58 16.79
CA HIS A 362 7.10 27.59 17.31
C HIS A 362 6.10 27.65 16.16
N ARG A 363 6.28 28.61 15.24
CA ARG A 363 5.35 28.78 14.11
C ARG A 363 5.22 27.50 13.28
N TYR A 364 6.34 26.87 12.93
CA TYR A 364 6.33 25.64 12.16
C TYR A 364 5.69 24.47 12.92
N PHE A 365 6.04 24.25 14.19
CA PHE A 365 5.42 23.16 14.95
C PHE A 365 3.92 23.38 15.16
N THR A 366 3.47 24.60 15.39
CA THR A 366 2.04 24.94 15.50
C THR A 366 1.30 24.66 14.20
N GLU A 367 1.88 25.03 13.05
CA GLU A 367 1.31 24.76 11.74
C GLU A 367 1.24 23.24 11.46
N ALA A 368 2.30 22.49 11.77
CA ALA A 368 2.34 21.03 11.64
C ALA A 368 1.29 20.33 12.52
N VAL A 369 1.16 20.73 13.79
CA VAL A 369 0.17 20.18 14.73
C VAL A 369 -1.26 20.54 14.31
N THR A 370 -1.48 21.76 13.82
CA THR A 370 -2.80 22.20 13.32
C THR A 370 -3.24 21.36 12.13
N LEU A 371 -2.34 21.14 11.17
CA LEU A 371 -2.60 20.27 10.03
C LEU A 371 -2.86 18.83 10.48
N ALA A 372 -1.99 18.26 11.33
CA ALA A 372 -2.15 16.89 11.82
C ALA A 372 -3.48 16.69 12.58
N THR A 373 -3.93 17.69 13.34
CA THR A 373 -5.23 17.68 14.05
C THR A 373 -6.39 17.72 13.06
N ALA A 374 -6.36 18.62 12.07
CA ALA A 374 -7.41 18.77 11.08
C ALA A 374 -7.66 17.48 10.27
N PHE A 375 -6.62 16.66 10.09
CA PHE A 375 -6.70 15.39 9.36
C PHE A 375 -6.84 14.16 10.26
N ASN A 376 -6.94 14.34 11.58
CA ASN A 376 -6.99 13.24 12.55
C ASN A 376 -5.81 12.25 12.41
N CYS A 377 -4.62 12.75 12.04
CA CYS A 377 -3.41 11.96 11.87
C CYS A 377 -2.69 11.80 13.22
N GLN A 378 -3.14 10.83 14.02
CA GLN A 378 -2.64 10.61 15.37
C GLN A 378 -1.13 10.37 15.47
N TRP A 379 -0.53 9.67 14.50
CA TRP A 379 0.91 9.42 14.50
C TRP A 379 1.74 10.70 14.29
N MET A 380 1.29 11.61 13.42
CA MET A 380 1.93 12.91 13.18
C MET A 380 1.84 13.81 14.42
N LEU A 381 0.68 13.79 15.10
CA LEU A 381 0.53 14.49 16.38
C LEU A 381 1.53 13.98 17.42
N GLY A 382 1.75 12.66 17.48
CA GLY A 382 2.78 12.06 18.32
C GLY A 382 4.21 12.53 18.01
N ASN A 383 4.50 12.92 16.76
CA ASN A 383 5.82 13.41 16.36
C ASN A 383 6.03 14.91 16.63
N TRP A 384 5.02 15.73 16.35
CA TRP A 384 5.20 17.20 16.30
C TRP A 384 4.74 17.93 17.56
N GLN A 385 3.73 17.41 18.24
CA GLN A 385 3.20 17.99 19.48
C GLN A 385 4.21 18.01 20.65
N PRO A 386 5.09 17.00 20.83
CA PRO A 386 6.15 17.07 21.86
C PRO A 386 7.14 18.20 21.59
N LEU A 387 7.52 18.36 20.31
CA LEU A 387 8.48 19.36 19.90
C LEU A 387 7.90 20.77 20.05
N LEU A 388 6.61 20.96 19.75
CA LEU A 388 5.92 22.21 20.10
C LEU A 388 6.00 22.48 21.60
N GLY A 389 5.67 21.49 22.44
CA GLY A 389 5.75 21.62 23.90
C GLY A 389 7.16 21.99 24.40
N ILE A 390 8.21 21.44 23.78
CA ILE A 390 9.61 21.78 24.08
C ILE A 390 9.91 23.24 23.71
N VAL A 391 9.49 23.72 22.54
CA VAL A 391 9.70 25.12 22.14
C VAL A 391 8.94 26.06 23.09
N THR A 392 7.68 25.77 23.39
CA THR A 392 6.86 26.53 24.34
C THR A 392 7.49 26.59 25.74
N LEU A 393 8.19 25.53 26.15
CA LEU A 393 8.96 25.52 27.40
C LEU A 393 10.15 26.48 27.34
N TYR A 394 10.92 26.48 26.24
CA TYR A 394 12.04 27.39 26.04
C TYR A 394 11.60 28.87 25.97
N GLU A 395 10.39 29.14 25.50
CA GLU A 395 9.78 30.48 25.51
C GLU A 395 9.25 30.89 26.90
N GLY A 396 9.24 29.98 27.87
CA GLY A 396 8.87 30.25 29.26
C GLY A 396 7.41 29.96 29.62
N ASN A 397 6.59 29.45 28.69
CA ASN A 397 5.20 29.10 28.99
C ASN A 397 5.07 27.66 29.51
N VAL A 398 5.46 27.47 30.77
CA VAL A 398 5.52 26.16 31.44
C VAL A 398 4.15 25.45 31.51
N ALA A 399 3.06 26.21 31.64
CA ALA A 399 1.72 25.64 31.79
C ALA A 399 1.24 24.99 30.48
N GLU A 400 1.40 25.70 29.36
CA GLU A 400 1.04 25.22 28.03
C GLU A 400 1.96 24.07 27.59
N ALA A 401 3.28 24.20 27.80
CA ALA A 401 4.24 23.15 27.50
C ALA A 401 3.89 21.83 28.22
N ARG A 402 3.53 21.90 29.51
CA ARG A 402 3.13 20.73 30.29
C ARG A 402 1.87 20.07 29.74
N GLN A 403 0.90 20.87 29.28
CA GLN A 403 -0.32 20.33 28.68
C GLN A 403 0.00 19.59 27.37
N LEU A 404 0.73 20.24 26.46
CA LEU A 404 1.12 19.67 25.16
C LEU A 404 1.88 18.35 25.31
N LEU A 405 2.85 18.29 26.22
CA LEU A 405 3.64 17.08 26.47
C LEU A 405 2.80 15.95 27.09
N ASN A 406 1.91 16.26 28.03
CA ASN A 406 1.02 15.24 28.63
C ASN A 406 0.02 14.67 27.63
N ASP A 407 -0.56 15.54 26.79
CA ASP A 407 -1.51 15.13 25.76
C ASP A 407 -0.83 14.25 24.71
N SER A 408 0.40 14.62 24.30
CA SER A 408 1.19 13.81 23.38
C SER A 408 1.63 12.47 23.99
N TRP A 409 2.00 12.44 25.27
CA TRP A 409 2.36 11.19 25.95
C TRP A 409 1.20 10.19 25.97
N ARG A 410 -0.01 10.65 26.31
CA ARG A 410 -1.22 9.81 26.27
C ARG A 410 -1.47 9.25 24.88
N LEU A 411 -1.35 10.10 23.86
CA LEU A 411 -1.52 9.70 22.47
C LEU A 411 -0.49 8.64 22.05
N CYS A 412 0.79 8.82 22.40
CA CYS A 412 1.85 7.87 22.06
C CYS A 412 1.67 6.52 22.78
N VAL A 413 1.19 6.53 24.02
CA VAL A 413 0.86 5.31 24.78
C VAL A 413 -0.31 4.57 24.13
N GLU A 414 -1.35 5.29 23.70
CA GLU A 414 -2.51 4.71 23.00
C GLU A 414 -2.11 4.10 21.64
N LEU A 415 -1.22 4.76 20.90
CA LEU A 415 -0.71 4.30 19.61
C LEU A 415 0.24 3.10 19.71
N LYS A 416 0.82 2.83 20.89
CA LYS A 416 1.84 1.79 21.11
C LYS A 416 3.06 1.90 20.19
N ASP A 417 3.34 3.10 19.69
CA ASP A 417 4.46 3.36 18.80
C ASP A 417 5.73 3.61 19.61
N ARG A 418 6.70 2.69 19.49
CA ARG A 418 7.99 2.76 20.20
C ARG A 418 8.83 3.96 19.77
N TYR A 419 8.67 4.45 18.54
CA TYR A 419 9.43 5.58 18.02
C TYR A 419 8.91 6.89 18.61
N CYS A 420 7.60 7.09 18.63
CA CYS A 420 6.98 8.25 19.26
C CYS A 420 7.25 8.29 20.78
N LEU A 421 7.17 7.15 21.48
CA LEU A 421 7.47 7.04 22.91
C LEU A 421 8.93 7.39 23.28
N SER A 422 9.87 7.37 22.34
CA SER A 422 11.26 7.76 22.61
C SER A 422 11.48 9.27 22.63
N ARG A 423 10.51 10.05 22.12
CA ARG A 423 10.58 11.51 21.91
C ARG A 423 9.73 12.33 22.88
N VAL A 424 8.83 11.67 23.63
CA VAL A 424 7.99 12.26 24.70
C VAL A 424 8.49 11.80 26.04
#